data_AF-W7PYI3-F1
#
_entry.id   AF-W7PYI3-F1
#
_cell.length_a   1.000
_cell.length_b   1.000
_cell.length_c   1.000
_cell.angle_alpha   90.00
_cell.angle_beta   90.00
_cell.angle_gamma   90.00
#
_symmetry.space_group_name_H-M   'P 1'
#
loop_
_entity.id
_entity.type
_entity.pdbx_description
1 polymer ?
#
loop_
_entity_poly.entity_id
_entity_poly.type
_entity_poly.pdbx_seq_one_letter_code
_entity_poly.pdbx_strand_id
1 'polypeptide(L)' 'MSAKFRLVTRSDFDGLVCGALLKHLDLIDDILFVHPKDMQDGKIEISERDITTNLPTCPAATWPSTIT' A
#
# COMPACT_ATOMS: atom_id res chain seq x y z
N MET A 1 -12.22 9.51 -15.62
CA MET A 1 -10.96 8.74 -15.65
C MET A 1 -10.83 8.05 -14.30
N SER A 2 -10.77 6.72 -14.26
CA SER A 2 -10.58 6.01 -12.99
C SER A 2 -9.18 6.37 -12.47
N ALA A 3 -9.11 6.99 -11.29
CA ALA A 3 -7.83 7.32 -10.68
C ALA A 3 -7.17 6.01 -10.27
N LYS A 4 -6.07 5.64 -10.93
CA LYS A 4 -5.25 4.49 -10.54
C LYS A 4 -4.32 4.88 -9.40
N PHE A 5 -4.08 3.93 -8.51
CA PHE A 5 -3.31 4.07 -7.29
C PHE A 5 -2.01 3.26 -7.37
N ARG A 6 -1.02 3.64 -6.56
CA ARG A 6 0.21 2.86 -6.38
C ARG A 6 0.07 2.01 -5.11
N LEU A 7 0.29 0.71 -5.23
CA LEU A 7 0.28 -0.19 -4.08
C LEU A 7 1.65 -0.16 -3.42
N VAL A 8 1.73 0.33 -2.19
CA VAL A 8 2.90 0.25 -1.33
C VAL A 8 2.71 -0.93 -0.38
N THR A 9 3.50 -1.97 -0.54
CA THR A 9 3.34 -3.19 0.26
C THR A 9 4.68 -3.80 0.61
N ARG A 10 4.70 -4.60 1.66
CA ARG A 10 5.89 -5.38 1.97
C ARG A 10 6.03 -6.52 0.96
N SER A 11 7.28 -6.92 0.68
CA SER A 11 7.58 -8.09 -0.16
C SER A 11 7.28 -9.41 0.56
N ASP A 12 6.08 -9.53 1.10
CA ASP A 12 5.54 -10.69 1.79
C ASP A 12 4.42 -11.31 0.92
N PHE A 13 4.02 -12.55 1.23
CA PHE A 13 3.01 -13.28 0.44
C PHE A 13 1.68 -12.53 0.32
N ASP A 14 1.27 -11.85 1.39
CA ASP A 14 0.03 -11.07 1.45
C ASP A 14 0.07 -9.85 0.50
N GLY A 15 1.22 -9.18 0.40
CA GLY A 15 1.42 -8.05 -0.52
C GLY A 15 1.38 -8.47 -1.99
N LEU A 16 1.90 -9.66 -2.31
CA LEU A 16 1.86 -10.22 -3.65
C LEU A 16 0.44 -10.62 -4.07
N VAL A 17 -0.30 -11.30 -3.17
CA VAL A 17 -1.69 -11.70 -3.43
C VAL A 17 -2.58 -10.47 -3.58
N CYS A 18 -2.45 -9.50 -2.66
CA CYS A 18 -3.22 -8.26 -2.72
C CYS A 18 -2.90 -7.43 -3.97
N GLY A 19 -1.62 -7.33 -4.36
CA GLY A 19 -1.21 -6.66 -5.60
C GLY A 19 -1.75 -7.34 -6.85
N ALA A 20 -1.74 -8.67 -6.91
CA ALA A 20 -2.33 -9.40 -8.03
C ALA A 20 -3.85 -9.16 -8.14
N LEU A 21 -4.58 -9.17 -7.01
CA LEU A 21 -6.02 -8.90 -6.96
C LEU A 21 -6.36 -7.46 -7.40
N LEU A 22 -5.70 -6.47 -6.81
CA LEU A 22 -5.93 -5.06 -7.12
C LEU A 22 -5.58 -4.72 -8.57
N LYS A 23 -4.53 -5.34 -9.11
CA LYS A 23 -4.15 -5.23 -10.53
C LYS A 23 -5.19 -5.87 -11.44
N HIS A 24 -5.78 -6.99 -11.03
CA HIS A 24 -6.87 -7.64 -11.77
C HIS A 24 -8.15 -6.78 -11.82
N LEU A 25 -8.40 -6.00 -10.76
CA LEU A 25 -9.52 -5.06 -10.67
C LEU A 25 -9.26 -3.70 -11.38
N ASP A 26 -8.11 -3.54 -12.04
CA ASP A 26 -7.65 -2.29 -12.69
C ASP A 26 -7.63 -1.06 -11.75
N LEU A 27 -7.44 -1.30 -10.44
CA LEU A 27 -7.41 -0.25 -9.41
C LEU A 27 -6.01 0.34 -9.22
N ILE A 28 -4.97 -0.47 -9.47
CA ILE A 28 -3.57 -0.05 -9.32
C ILE A 28 -2.81 -0.14 -10.64
N ASP A 29 -1.90 0.81 -10.87
CA ASP A 29 -1.00 0.81 -12.02
C ASP A 29 0.46 0.49 -11.64
N ASP A 30 0.83 0.71 -10.37
CA ASP A 30 2.20 0.56 -9.89
C ASP A 30 2.24 -0.19 -8.55
N ILE A 31 3.31 -0.96 -8.32
CA ILE A 31 3.52 -1.74 -7.09
C ILE A 31 4.93 -1.42 -6.58
N LEU A 32 5.00 -0.78 -5.41
CA LEU A 32 6.23 -0.47 -4.70
C LEU A 32 6.42 -1.46 -3.55
N PHE A 33 7.46 -2.27 -3.65
CA PHE A 33 7.86 -3.16 -2.56
C PHE A 33 8.77 -2.43 -1.58
N VAL A 34 8.38 -2.44 -0.32
CA VAL A 34 9.07 -1.69 0.73
C VAL A 34 9.53 -2.61 1.84
N HIS A 35 10.74 -2.36 2.36
CA HIS A 35 11.21 -3.06 3.55
C HIS A 35 10.58 -2.39 4.79
N PRO A 36 10.09 -3.15 5.80
CA PRO A 36 9.51 -2.59 7.03
C PRO A 36 10.44 -1.60 7.75
N LYS A 37 11.75 -1.73 7.57
CA LYS A 37 12.75 -0.81 8.12
C LYS A 37 12.69 0.57 7.45
N ASP A 38 12.53 0.62 6.13
CA ASP A 38 12.50 1.89 5.39
C ASP A 38 11.21 2.69 5.64
N MET A 39 10.08 2.00 5.90
CA MET A 39 8.86 2.67 6.35
C MET A 39 8.96 3.20 7.78
N GLN A 40 9.67 2.52 8.68
CA GLN A 40 9.92 3.02 10.03
C GLN A 40 10.90 4.20 10.04
N ASP A 41 11.92 4.14 9.19
CA ASP A 41 12.87 5.24 8.99
C ASP A 41 12.24 6.44 8.25
N GLY A 42 10.98 6.35 7.81
CA GLY A 42 10.28 7.43 7.11
C GLY A 42 10.89 7.79 5.75
N LYS A 43 11.67 6.87 5.15
CA LYS A 43 12.34 7.08 3.86
C LYS A 43 11.40 6.98 2.66
N ILE A 44 10.15 6.59 2.91
CA ILE A 44 9.16 6.34 1.88
C ILE A 44 8.11 7.43 1.94
N GLU A 45 8.08 8.24 0.89
CA GLU A 45 7.11 9.30 0.73
C GLU A 45 5.77 8.66 0.30
N ILE A 46 4.78 8.73 1.19
CA ILE A 46 3.41 8.25 0.97
C ILE A 46 2.57 9.45 0.55
N SER A 47 1.87 9.33 -0.57
CA SER A 47 0.93 10.32 -1.10
C SER A 47 -0.51 9.83 -1.00
N GLU A 48 -1.50 10.70 -1.23
CA GLU A 48 -2.93 10.34 -1.24
C GLU A 48 -3.31 9.35 -2.36
N ARG A 49 -2.41 9.11 -3.31
CA ARG A 49 -2.54 8.11 -4.38
C ARG A 49 -1.93 6.76 -4.04
N ASP A 50 -1.42 6.58 -2.81
CA ASP A 50 -0.78 5.34 -2.37
C ASP A 50 -1.71 4.51 -1.49
N ILE A 51 -1.90 3.24 -1.86
CA ILE A 51 -2.60 2.24 -1.05
C ILE A 51 -1.53 1.46 -0.29
N THR A 52 -1.59 1.47 1.05
CA THR A 52 -0.69 0.66 1.89
C THR A 52 -1.39 -0.61 2.37
N THR A 53 -0.73 -1.75 2.26
CA THR A 53 -1.28 -3.05 2.73
C THR A 53 -0.26 -3.76 3.63
N ASN A 54 -0.75 -4.41 4.69
CA ASN A 54 0.07 -5.17 5.65
C ASN A 54 1.17 -4.32 6.35
N LEU A 55 0.79 -3.13 6.84
CA LEU A 55 1.70 -2.24 7.55
C LEU A 55 1.21 -2.00 8.98
N PRO A 56 2.11 -2.00 9.98
CA PRO A 56 1.72 -1.66 11.35
C PRO A 56 1.16 -0.24 11.35
N THR A 57 -0.01 -0.07 11.97
CA THR A 57 -0.80 1.16 11.96
C THR A 57 0.07 2.37 12.33
N CYS A 58 0.37 3.22 11.36
CA CYS A 58 0.98 4.50 11.60
C CYS A 58 -0.14 5.46 12.05
N PRO A 59 -0.06 6.12 13.23
CA PRO A 59 -1.13 6.98 13.73
C PRO A 59 -1.40 8.23 12.85
N ALA A 60 -0.56 8.47 11.83
CA ALA A 60 -0.75 9.53 10.85
C ALA A 60 -1.77 9.18 9.74
N ALA A 61 -2.16 7.92 9.58
CA ALA A 61 -3.16 7.50 8.60
C ALA A 61 -4.56 7.54 9.22
N THR A 62 -5.12 8.75 9.36
CA THR A 62 -6.56 8.92 9.65
C THR A 62 -7.38 8.71 8.38
N TRP A 63 -7.82 7.47 8.13
CA TRP A 63 -8.96 7.16 7.25
C TRP A 63 -9.85 6.10 7.94
N PRO A 64 -11.20 6.18 7.91
CA PRO A 64 -12.08 5.44 8.81
C PRO A 64 -12.56 4.12 8.19
N SER A 65 -11.64 3.23 7.81
CA SER A 65 -12.01 1.94 7.24
C SER A 65 -10.89 0.88 7.32
N THR A 66 -10.28 0.73 8.49
CA THR A 66 -9.61 -0.52 8.84
C THR A 66 -10.70 -1.53 9.21
N ILE A 67 -11.03 -2.42 8.27
CA ILE A 67 -11.79 -3.63 8.57
C ILE A 67 -10.73 -4.64 9.06
N THR A 68 -10.73 -4.89 10.37
CA THR A 68 -10.08 -6.05 10.99
C THR A 68 -10.78 -7.32 10.57
#